data_AF-A0A9X3S7J3-F1
#
_entry.id   AF-A0A9X3S7J3-F1
#
_cell.length_a   1.000
_cell.length_b   1.000
_cell.length_c   1.000
_cell.angle_alpha   90.00
_cell.angle_beta   90.00
_cell.angle_gamma   90.00
#
_symmetry.space_group_name_H-M   'P 1'
#
loop_
_entity.id
_entity.type
_entity.pdbx_description
1 polymer ?
#
loop_
_entity_poly.entity_id
_entity_poly.type
_entity_poly.pdbx_seq_one_letter_code
_entity_poly.pdbx_strand_id
1 'polypeptide(L)'
;MTRTLLATLTAVLVLAAPASAQSSKTTFTIKGAGFGHGVGMSQYGALGYAQNGWSAAQILGHYYTGTELGTTDPAKKVRIQLVPQTSSARISGVRQAGSRKLDPTKTYVVRRRALTEVDVLSGGKRLATFKAPLQVAGEGDVTTLGGHGSYRGVMEFKPGNFSGLTVTNVVGLDDYLQGVVPAESPASWPAEALRAQAIAARTYAITTAKSADFDHYADTRSQVYKGVSIEQPSTNAAVADTRGQIVTYQGQPVVTYFFSTSGGRTESVENTSLGREPRPWLVSVEDEFDNVSPRHRWTTKLTMASASKKLGGLVKGSFKGIRVTKRGVSPRIVSAEVVGSRGVSRTDGATLRARLGLFDTWASFASISGEATEPTEGDESGGTTAPPGFSAFVRPIGVLRGTVIAGSRAVTIQARRDGRWIDVGATKVKRGAYRWVATTPGTYRAVVAGANGPAVNLD
;
A
#
# COMPACT_ATOMS: atom_id res chain seq x y z
N MET A 1 7.06 -93.86 34.26
CA MET A 1 6.60 -93.30 32.97
C MET A 1 5.60 -92.20 33.26
N THR A 2 6.02 -90.94 33.22
CA THR A 2 5.16 -89.79 33.46
C THR A 2 5.72 -88.62 32.64
N ARG A 3 4.99 -88.23 31.60
CA ARG A 3 5.30 -87.13 30.68
C ARG A 3 4.80 -85.82 31.30
N THR A 4 5.68 -84.84 31.40
CA THR A 4 5.35 -83.46 31.78
C THR A 4 4.91 -82.68 30.54
N LEU A 5 3.68 -82.16 30.53
CA LEU A 5 3.15 -81.26 29.50
C LEU A 5 3.58 -79.82 29.79
N LEU A 6 4.15 -79.16 28.78
CA LEU A 6 4.48 -77.73 28.78
C LEU A 6 3.35 -76.99 28.04
N ALA A 7 2.63 -76.11 28.75
CA ALA A 7 1.60 -75.26 28.17
C ALA A 7 2.21 -73.90 27.79
N THR A 8 2.18 -73.56 26.50
CA THR A 8 2.60 -72.27 25.97
C THR A 8 1.41 -71.30 25.90
N LEU A 9 1.49 -70.23 26.68
CA LEU A 9 0.53 -69.12 26.68
C LEU A 9 0.94 -68.10 25.60
N THR A 10 0.10 -67.88 24.58
CA THR A 10 0.34 -66.86 23.54
C THR A 10 -0.47 -65.61 23.84
N ALA A 11 0.19 -64.51 24.21
CA ALA A 11 -0.43 -63.20 24.38
C ALA A 11 -0.54 -62.50 23.02
N VAL A 12 -1.76 -62.17 22.60
CA VAL A 12 -2.02 -61.36 21.40
C VAL A 12 -1.91 -59.88 21.77
N LEU A 13 -0.87 -59.21 21.28
CA LEU A 13 -0.68 -57.77 21.40
C LEU A 13 -1.44 -57.09 20.25
N VAL A 14 -2.58 -56.43 20.54
CA VAL A 14 -3.28 -55.60 19.57
C VAL A 14 -2.53 -54.26 19.45
N LEU A 15 -1.75 -54.10 18.39
CA LEU A 15 -1.17 -52.82 17.99
C LEU A 15 -2.26 -51.93 17.41
N ALA A 16 -2.79 -50.99 18.21
CA ALA A 16 -3.56 -49.87 17.68
C ALA A 16 -2.61 -49.00 16.85
N ALA A 17 -2.78 -49.01 15.53
CA ALA A 17 -2.07 -48.09 14.65
C ALA A 17 -2.43 -46.64 15.02
N PRO A 18 -1.47 -45.71 15.11
CA PRO A 18 -1.80 -44.31 15.33
C PRO A 18 -2.57 -43.80 14.11
N ALA A 19 -3.78 -43.30 14.33
CA ALA A 19 -4.54 -42.58 13.31
C ALA A 19 -3.66 -41.46 12.76
N SER A 20 -3.32 -41.54 11.48
CA SER A 20 -2.55 -40.54 10.75
C SER A 20 -3.31 -39.23 10.75
N ALA A 21 -3.04 -38.35 11.72
CA ALA A 21 -3.58 -36.99 11.72
C ALA A 21 -2.97 -36.24 10.53
N GLN A 22 -3.68 -36.25 9.41
CA GLN A 22 -3.28 -35.52 8.21
C GLN A 22 -3.31 -34.03 8.55
N SER A 23 -2.12 -33.42 8.61
CA SER A 23 -1.92 -32.01 8.95
C SER A 23 -2.90 -31.11 8.17
N SER A 24 -3.77 -30.39 8.89
CA SER A 24 -4.69 -29.42 8.29
C SER A 24 -3.92 -28.37 7.49
N LYS A 25 -4.09 -28.38 6.17
CA LYS A 25 -3.53 -27.31 5.32
C LYS A 25 -4.36 -26.05 5.55
N THR A 26 -3.70 -24.90 5.64
CA THR A 26 -4.37 -23.60 5.78
C THR A 26 -3.89 -22.66 4.68
N THR A 27 -4.82 -22.06 3.95
CA THR A 27 -4.52 -20.99 2.99
C THR A 27 -4.81 -19.63 3.64
N PHE A 28 -3.98 -18.64 3.31
CA PHE A 28 -4.20 -17.25 3.69
C PHE A 28 -4.19 -16.37 2.45
N THR A 29 -5.38 -15.88 2.09
CA THR A 29 -5.61 -15.04 0.92
C THR A 29 -5.99 -13.64 1.35
N ILE A 30 -5.38 -12.66 0.69
CA ILE A 30 -5.65 -11.24 0.85
C ILE A 30 -6.21 -10.75 -0.47
N LYS A 31 -7.38 -10.13 -0.45
CA LYS A 31 -7.94 -9.42 -1.60
C LYS A 31 -8.08 -7.96 -1.25
N GLY A 32 -7.79 -7.10 -2.22
CA GLY A 32 -7.96 -5.68 -2.01
C GLY A 32 -8.23 -4.90 -3.29
N ALA A 33 -8.34 -3.61 -3.11
CA ALA A 33 -8.64 -2.65 -4.16
C ALA A 33 -7.80 -1.39 -3.95
N GLY A 34 -7.51 -0.68 -5.05
CA GLY A 34 -6.76 0.56 -5.01
C GLY A 34 -5.27 0.40 -4.67
N PHE A 35 -4.57 1.53 -4.71
CA PHE A 35 -3.16 1.66 -4.40
C PHE A 35 -2.89 3.07 -3.85
N GLY A 36 -2.50 3.15 -2.59
CA GLY A 36 -2.19 4.42 -1.93
C GLY A 36 -2.80 4.53 -0.54
N HIS A 37 -3.03 5.77 -0.10
CA HIS A 37 -3.61 6.07 1.19
C HIS A 37 -5.13 6.35 1.13
N GLY A 38 -5.69 6.56 -0.06
CA GLY A 38 -7.15 6.65 -0.24
C GLY A 38 -7.77 8.03 -0.11
N VAL A 39 -7.02 9.10 0.18
CA VAL A 39 -7.57 10.41 0.57
C VAL A 39 -7.32 11.44 -0.53
N GLY A 40 -8.33 12.25 -0.88
CA GLY A 40 -8.20 13.26 -1.93
C GLY A 40 -8.17 12.66 -3.34
N MET A 41 -7.37 13.22 -4.24
CA MET A 41 -7.44 12.89 -5.67
C MET A 41 -6.80 11.54 -6.01
N SER A 42 -7.55 10.66 -6.67
CA SER A 42 -6.98 9.48 -7.32
C SER A 42 -6.36 9.86 -8.67
N GLN A 43 -5.10 9.52 -8.90
CA GLN A 43 -4.39 9.80 -10.15
C GLN A 43 -5.01 9.05 -11.33
N TYR A 44 -5.27 7.75 -11.17
CA TYR A 44 -5.95 6.96 -12.20
C TYR A 44 -7.43 7.33 -12.34
N GLY A 45 -8.09 7.74 -11.27
CA GLY A 45 -9.44 8.31 -11.36
C GLY A 45 -9.44 9.63 -12.14
N ALA A 46 -8.50 10.55 -11.89
CA ALA A 46 -8.33 11.78 -12.65
C ALA A 46 -8.05 11.53 -14.14
N LEU A 47 -7.23 10.52 -14.46
CA LEU A 47 -7.08 10.02 -15.83
C LEU A 47 -8.43 9.61 -16.43
N GLY A 48 -9.18 8.76 -15.71
CA GLY A 48 -10.48 8.27 -16.15
C GLY A 48 -11.51 9.39 -16.38
N TYR A 49 -11.64 10.33 -15.45
CA TYR A 49 -12.50 11.51 -15.62
C TYR A 49 -12.07 12.38 -16.82
N ALA A 50 -10.78 12.62 -16.99
CA ALA A 50 -10.28 13.38 -18.14
C ALA A 50 -10.55 12.67 -19.47
N GLN A 51 -10.44 11.34 -19.53
CA GLN A 51 -10.83 10.54 -20.69
C GLN A 51 -12.32 10.62 -21.00
N ASN A 52 -13.14 10.92 -19.99
CA ASN A 52 -14.59 11.16 -20.12
C ASN A 52 -14.92 12.67 -20.24
N GLY A 53 -13.96 13.51 -20.62
CA GLY A 53 -14.19 14.91 -21.00
C GLY A 53 -14.25 15.90 -19.84
N TRP A 54 -13.90 15.49 -18.63
CA TRP A 54 -13.88 16.41 -17.48
C TRP A 54 -12.66 17.34 -17.53
N SER A 55 -12.90 18.60 -17.21
CA SER A 55 -11.84 19.60 -16.99
C SER A 55 -11.12 19.38 -15.65
N ALA A 56 -9.92 19.94 -15.52
CA ALA A 56 -9.14 19.91 -14.29
C ALA A 56 -9.91 20.49 -13.10
N ALA A 57 -10.68 21.57 -13.31
CA ALA A 57 -11.50 22.17 -12.27
C ALA A 57 -12.62 21.22 -11.79
N GLN A 58 -13.29 20.52 -12.70
CA GLN A 58 -14.32 19.52 -12.35
C GLN A 58 -13.71 18.33 -11.61
N ILE A 59 -12.55 17.83 -12.06
CA ILE A 59 -11.82 16.75 -11.39
C ILE A 59 -11.46 17.14 -9.96
N LEU A 60 -10.86 18.33 -9.78
CA LEU A 60 -10.44 18.80 -8.46
C LEU A 60 -11.64 19.07 -7.55
N GLY A 61 -12.70 19.71 -8.04
CA GLY A 61 -13.91 19.97 -7.25
C GLY A 61 -14.64 18.69 -6.81
N HIS A 62 -14.54 17.62 -7.60
CA HIS A 62 -15.04 16.29 -7.22
C HIS A 62 -14.25 15.68 -6.07
N TYR A 63 -12.93 15.64 -6.18
CA TYR A 63 -12.06 15.02 -5.16
C TYR A 63 -11.86 15.88 -3.91
N TYR A 64 -12.00 17.20 -4.05
CA TYR A 64 -11.86 18.16 -2.97
C TYR A 64 -13.19 18.92 -2.79
N THR A 65 -14.11 18.32 -2.04
CA THR A 65 -15.51 18.78 -1.96
C THR A 65 -15.64 20.21 -1.45
N GLY A 66 -16.46 21.02 -2.12
CA GLY A 66 -16.74 22.40 -1.74
C GLY A 66 -15.55 23.36 -1.90
N THR A 67 -14.54 22.97 -2.69
CA THR A 67 -13.39 23.81 -3.00
C THR A 67 -13.55 24.54 -4.33
N GLU A 68 -12.74 25.58 -4.49
CA GLU A 68 -12.64 26.40 -5.70
C GLU A 68 -11.17 26.56 -6.09
N LEU A 69 -10.93 26.96 -7.33
CA LEU A 69 -9.59 27.36 -7.77
C LEU A 69 -9.29 28.79 -7.29
N GLY A 70 -8.18 28.95 -6.59
CA GLY A 70 -7.59 30.24 -6.24
C GLY A 70 -6.21 30.41 -6.85
N THR A 71 -5.49 31.45 -6.42
CA THR A 71 -4.13 31.73 -6.89
C THR A 71 -3.14 31.87 -5.75
N THR A 72 -1.87 31.54 -6.01
CA THR A 72 -0.72 31.82 -5.15
C THR A 72 0.27 32.71 -5.90
N ASP A 73 1.13 33.40 -5.15
CA ASP A 73 2.29 34.11 -5.70
C ASP A 73 3.11 33.19 -6.63
N PRO A 74 3.24 33.51 -7.93
CA PRO A 74 4.01 32.72 -8.89
C PRO A 74 5.53 32.81 -8.66
N ALA A 75 6.00 33.77 -7.85
CA ALA A 75 7.40 33.89 -7.45
C ALA A 75 7.72 33.10 -6.17
N LYS A 76 6.72 32.44 -5.56
CA LYS A 76 6.91 31.64 -4.36
C LYS A 76 7.98 30.56 -4.60
N LYS A 77 8.86 30.41 -3.62
CA LYS A 77 9.91 29.39 -3.62
C LYS A 77 9.59 28.30 -2.62
N VAL A 78 10.09 27.11 -2.91
CA VAL A 78 10.07 25.95 -2.00
C VAL A 78 11.48 25.44 -1.76
N ARG A 79 11.71 24.90 -0.58
CA ARG A 79 12.99 24.38 -0.09
C ARG A 79 12.89 22.87 0.03
N ILE A 80 13.55 22.15 -0.87
CA ILE A 80 13.51 20.70 -0.96
C ILE A 80 14.80 20.12 -0.41
N GLN A 81 14.72 19.37 0.70
CA GLN A 81 15.87 18.68 1.25
C GLN A 81 16.22 17.47 0.37
N LEU A 82 17.30 17.58 -0.41
CA LEU A 82 17.78 16.53 -1.31
C LEU A 82 18.62 15.49 -0.55
N VAL A 83 19.50 15.97 0.32
CA VAL A 83 20.41 15.12 1.12
C VAL A 83 20.38 15.59 2.56
N PRO A 84 19.79 14.81 3.49
CA PRO A 84 19.68 15.21 4.89
C PRO A 84 21.06 15.33 5.56
N GLN A 85 21.98 14.41 5.22
CA GLN A 85 23.33 14.38 5.77
C GLN A 85 24.30 13.71 4.78
N THR A 86 25.41 14.38 4.48
CA THR A 86 26.56 13.82 3.74
C THR A 86 27.88 14.38 4.27
N SER A 87 29.01 13.69 4.06
CA SER A 87 30.34 14.24 4.38
C SER A 87 30.78 15.32 3.39
N SER A 88 30.36 15.19 2.13
CA SER A 88 30.63 16.14 1.05
C SER A 88 29.60 16.02 -0.07
N ALA A 89 29.49 17.06 -0.89
CA ALA A 89 28.63 17.10 -2.06
C ALA A 89 29.44 17.50 -3.30
N ARG A 90 29.35 16.72 -4.37
CA ARG A 90 30.00 17.01 -5.65
C ARG A 90 29.01 17.77 -6.55
N ILE A 91 29.41 18.93 -7.07
CA ILE A 91 28.55 19.77 -7.92
C ILE A 91 29.22 20.22 -9.21
N SER A 92 28.46 20.34 -10.29
CA SER A 92 28.92 20.81 -11.61
C SER A 92 27.86 21.68 -12.30
N GLY A 93 28.24 22.38 -13.38
CA GLY A 93 27.39 23.38 -14.04
C GLY A 93 27.26 24.68 -13.24
N VAL A 94 28.16 24.90 -12.28
CA VAL A 94 28.05 25.98 -11.31
C VAL A 94 28.78 27.22 -11.80
N ARG A 95 28.06 28.35 -11.93
CA ARG A 95 28.64 29.65 -12.29
C ARG A 95 28.97 30.53 -11.08
N GLN A 96 28.37 30.27 -9.92
CA GLN A 96 28.51 31.13 -8.75
C GLN A 96 28.31 30.39 -7.43
N ALA A 97 29.16 30.68 -6.45
CA ALA A 97 29.01 30.27 -5.05
C ALA A 97 29.16 31.49 -4.13
N GLY A 98 28.09 31.85 -3.40
CA GLY A 98 28.03 33.13 -2.69
C GLY A 98 28.27 34.30 -3.66
N SER A 99 29.23 35.18 -3.33
CA SER A 99 29.66 36.26 -4.22
C SER A 99 30.74 35.86 -5.23
N ARG A 100 31.26 34.63 -5.17
CA ARG A 100 32.39 34.19 -6.00
C ARG A 100 31.90 33.58 -7.32
N LYS A 101 32.41 34.09 -8.43
CA LYS A 101 32.23 33.46 -9.76
C LYS A 101 33.03 32.16 -9.84
N LEU A 102 32.41 31.16 -10.44
CA LEU A 102 32.97 29.84 -10.69
C LEU A 102 32.89 29.51 -12.18
N ASP A 103 33.69 28.54 -12.60
CA ASP A 103 33.78 28.06 -13.97
C ASP A 103 32.80 26.89 -14.15
N PRO A 104 31.72 27.05 -14.93
CA PRO A 104 30.65 26.06 -15.03
C PRO A 104 31.11 24.74 -15.65
N THR A 105 32.24 24.73 -16.37
CA THR A 105 32.82 23.53 -16.96
C THR A 105 33.53 22.64 -15.93
N LYS A 106 33.82 23.18 -14.74
CA LYS A 106 34.52 22.45 -13.68
C LYS A 106 33.56 21.78 -12.72
N THR A 107 34.11 20.79 -12.01
CA THR A 107 33.44 20.16 -10.88
C THR A 107 34.03 20.65 -9.57
N TYR A 108 33.13 20.96 -8.62
CA TYR A 108 33.46 21.40 -7.28
C TYR A 108 33.02 20.37 -6.25
N VAL A 109 33.67 20.39 -5.08
CA VAL A 109 33.25 19.63 -3.91
C VAL A 109 32.98 20.61 -2.77
N VAL A 110 31.79 20.53 -2.20
CA VAL A 110 31.40 21.28 -1.00
C VAL A 110 31.49 20.35 0.19
N ARG A 111 32.11 20.79 1.28
CA ARG A 111 32.19 20.03 2.53
C ARG A 111 32.03 20.94 3.74
N ARG A 112 31.57 20.37 4.85
CA ARG A 112 31.56 21.06 6.14
C ARG A 112 33.00 21.41 6.53
N ARG A 113 33.21 22.67 6.96
CA ARG A 113 34.47 23.12 7.56
C ARG A 113 34.34 23.29 9.07
N ALA A 114 33.28 23.97 9.51
CA ALA A 114 32.96 24.22 10.91
C ALA A 114 31.43 24.19 11.13
N LEU A 115 30.97 24.58 12.31
CA LEU A 115 29.54 24.68 12.62
C LEU A 115 28.80 25.68 11.72
N THR A 116 29.45 26.76 11.30
CA THR A 116 28.85 27.85 10.53
C THR A 116 29.55 28.08 9.19
N GLU A 117 30.39 27.14 8.74
CA GLU A 117 31.25 27.34 7.57
C GLU A 117 31.35 26.10 6.69
N VAL A 118 31.45 26.34 5.39
CA VAL A 118 31.64 25.32 4.36
C VAL A 118 32.83 25.68 3.48
N ASP A 119 33.60 24.66 3.09
CA ASP A 119 34.66 24.81 2.08
C ASP A 119 34.11 24.44 0.70
N VAL A 120 34.53 25.19 -0.32
CA VAL A 120 34.40 24.80 -1.73
C VAL A 120 35.78 24.44 -2.27
N LEU A 121 35.91 23.28 -2.88
CA LEU A 121 37.15 22.73 -3.41
C LEU A 121 37.03 22.48 -4.93
N SER A 122 38.16 22.58 -5.63
CA SER A 122 38.31 22.16 -7.04
C SER A 122 39.62 21.40 -7.19
N GLY A 123 39.57 20.22 -7.84
CA GLY A 123 40.76 19.36 -7.99
C GLY A 123 41.42 19.00 -6.65
N GLY A 124 40.65 18.84 -5.58
CA GLY A 124 41.14 18.53 -4.22
C GLY A 124 41.73 19.72 -3.45
N LYS A 125 41.92 20.89 -4.09
CA LYS A 125 42.42 22.11 -3.44
C LYS A 125 41.26 22.99 -3.00
N ARG A 126 41.34 23.56 -1.78
CA ARG A 126 40.36 24.52 -1.28
C ARG A 126 40.46 25.83 -2.06
N LEU A 127 39.34 26.24 -2.64
CA LEU A 127 39.21 27.52 -3.35
C LEU A 127 38.84 28.65 -2.41
N ALA A 128 37.87 28.41 -1.52
CA ALA A 128 37.39 29.38 -0.55
C ALA A 128 36.60 28.69 0.58
N THR A 129 36.47 29.41 1.69
CA THR A 129 35.57 29.10 2.80
C THR A 129 34.47 30.14 2.84
N PHE A 130 33.23 29.71 3.04
CA PHE A 130 32.04 30.56 3.06
C PHE A 130 31.29 30.39 4.38
N LYS A 131 30.64 31.46 4.84
CA LYS A 131 29.62 31.35 5.89
C LYS A 131 28.43 30.56 5.38
N ALA A 132 27.86 29.72 6.25
CA ALA A 132 26.68 28.94 5.97
C ALA A 132 25.40 29.71 6.36
N PRO A 133 24.26 29.49 5.67
CA PRO A 133 24.13 28.62 4.50
C PRO A 133 24.81 29.20 3.25
N LEU A 134 25.57 28.37 2.53
CA LEU A 134 26.15 28.75 1.24
C LEU A 134 25.14 28.48 0.13
N GLN A 135 24.77 29.50 -0.61
CA GLN A 135 23.99 29.36 -1.84
C GLN A 135 24.90 29.28 -3.07
N VAL A 136 24.54 28.36 -3.96
CA VAL A 136 25.23 28.10 -5.21
C VAL A 136 24.22 28.16 -6.35
N ALA A 137 24.57 28.91 -7.40
CA ALA A 137 23.73 29.07 -8.58
C ALA A 137 24.41 28.49 -9.83
N GLY A 138 23.61 27.81 -10.64
CA GLY A 138 24.02 27.18 -11.88
C GLY A 138 24.03 28.13 -13.07
N GLU A 139 24.75 27.74 -14.12
CA GLU A 139 24.54 28.29 -15.47
C GLU A 139 23.19 27.84 -16.01
N GLY A 140 22.47 28.74 -16.68
CA GLY A 140 21.08 28.47 -17.09
C GLY A 140 20.12 28.18 -15.93
N ASP A 141 20.48 28.58 -14.71
CA ASP A 141 19.77 28.27 -13.46
C ASP A 141 19.70 26.78 -13.12
N VAL A 142 20.63 25.95 -13.62
CA VAL A 142 20.66 24.51 -13.33
C VAL A 142 21.98 24.09 -12.66
N THR A 143 21.87 23.41 -11.52
CA THR A 143 23.02 22.83 -10.80
C THR A 143 22.91 21.31 -10.78
N THR A 144 23.99 20.61 -11.14
CA THR A 144 24.05 19.14 -11.03
C THR A 144 24.68 18.74 -9.70
N LEU A 145 23.96 17.91 -8.93
CA LEU A 145 24.44 17.24 -7.73
C LEU A 145 24.81 15.80 -8.06
N GLY A 146 26.10 15.47 -7.98
CA GLY A 146 26.64 14.17 -8.35
C GLY A 146 25.98 13.03 -7.59
N GLY A 147 25.49 12.01 -8.31
CA GLY A 147 24.79 10.86 -7.75
C GLY A 147 23.30 11.09 -7.45
N HIS A 148 22.78 12.30 -7.65
CA HIS A 148 21.39 12.65 -7.33
C HIS A 148 20.61 13.19 -8.53
N GLY A 149 21.16 14.13 -9.30
CA GLY A 149 20.50 14.69 -10.48
C GLY A 149 20.84 16.15 -10.73
N SER A 150 20.12 16.76 -11.67
CA SER A 150 20.23 18.19 -12.02
C SER A 150 18.98 18.93 -11.60
N TYR A 151 19.14 20.11 -11.01
CA TYR A 151 18.06 20.85 -10.34
C TYR A 151 18.07 22.31 -10.75
N ARG A 152 16.87 22.87 -10.97
CA ARG A 152 16.66 24.31 -11.20
C ARG A 152 16.85 25.11 -9.91
N GLY A 153 17.02 26.42 -10.04
CA GLY A 153 17.19 27.34 -8.92
C GLY A 153 18.57 27.23 -8.26
N VAL A 154 18.59 27.50 -6.95
CA VAL A 154 19.84 27.52 -6.18
C VAL A 154 19.98 26.28 -5.32
N MET A 155 21.23 25.84 -5.13
CA MET A 155 21.57 24.81 -4.16
C MET A 155 22.12 25.45 -2.90
N GLU A 156 21.59 25.06 -1.76
CA GLU A 156 21.98 25.55 -0.45
C GLU A 156 22.70 24.45 0.34
N PHE A 157 23.85 24.80 0.91
CA PHE A 157 24.69 23.92 1.71
C PHE A 157 24.79 24.46 3.14
N LYS A 158 24.34 23.66 4.11
CA LYS A 158 24.36 24.01 5.55
C LYS A 158 25.04 22.89 6.34
N PRO A 159 26.00 23.17 7.22
CA PRO A 159 26.51 22.18 8.17
C PRO A 159 25.37 21.58 8.99
N GLY A 160 25.36 20.25 9.15
CA GLY A 160 24.40 19.58 10.03
C GLY A 160 24.66 19.91 11.50
N ASN A 161 23.62 19.81 12.34
CA ASN A 161 23.67 20.18 13.75
C ASN A 161 24.80 19.48 14.53
N PHE A 162 25.06 18.21 14.23
CA PHE A 162 26.12 17.43 14.87
C PHE A 162 27.28 17.15 13.91
N SER A 163 26.98 16.57 12.75
CA SER A 163 27.96 16.18 11.75
C SER A 163 27.42 16.34 10.33
N GLY A 164 28.35 16.31 9.36
CA GLY A 164 28.01 16.33 7.94
C GLY A 164 27.44 17.65 7.42
N LEU A 165 26.89 17.56 6.22
CA LEU A 165 26.38 18.65 5.41
C LEU A 165 24.97 18.29 4.94
N THR A 166 24.03 19.19 5.10
CA THR A 166 22.70 19.10 4.51
C THR A 166 22.72 19.84 3.16
N VAL A 167 22.09 19.23 2.16
CA VAL A 167 21.94 19.81 0.82
C VAL A 167 20.46 20.04 0.54
N THR A 168 20.11 21.29 0.27
CA THR A 168 18.73 21.74 0.04
C THR A 168 18.67 22.45 -1.31
N ASN A 169 17.69 22.11 -2.14
CA ASN A 169 17.39 22.87 -3.35
C ASN A 169 16.32 23.93 -3.05
N VAL A 170 16.61 25.18 -3.37
CA VAL A 170 15.66 26.29 -3.24
C VAL A 170 15.27 26.72 -4.65
N VAL A 171 14.01 26.49 -5.01
CA VAL A 171 13.54 26.53 -6.39
C VAL A 171 12.18 27.21 -6.46
N GLY A 172 11.87 27.84 -7.60
CA GLY A 172 10.54 28.39 -7.86
C GLY A 172 9.48 27.30 -7.79
N LEU A 173 8.29 27.63 -7.30
CA LEU A 173 7.23 26.65 -7.07
C LEU A 173 6.84 25.91 -8.36
N ASP A 174 6.70 26.60 -9.49
CA ASP A 174 6.37 25.93 -10.76
C ASP A 174 7.56 25.15 -11.35
N ASP A 175 8.79 25.63 -11.19
CA ASP A 175 10.00 24.90 -11.62
C ASP A 175 10.18 23.60 -10.81
N TYR A 176 9.80 23.61 -9.54
CA TYR A 176 9.71 22.41 -8.73
C TYR A 176 8.69 21.42 -9.30
N LEU A 177 7.52 21.90 -9.72
CA LEU A 177 6.45 21.05 -10.27
C LEU A 177 6.83 20.39 -11.60
N GLN A 178 7.70 21.00 -12.41
CA GLN A 178 8.24 20.36 -13.61
C GLN A 178 9.01 19.06 -13.29
N GLY A 179 9.61 18.97 -12.09
CA GLY A 179 10.26 17.76 -11.60
C GLY A 179 9.38 16.85 -10.72
N VAL A 180 8.12 17.23 -10.46
CA VAL A 180 7.15 16.45 -9.67
C VAL A 180 6.07 15.83 -10.54
N VAL A 181 5.39 16.62 -11.37
CA VAL A 181 4.26 16.15 -12.19
C VAL A 181 4.62 14.92 -13.04
N PRO A 182 5.75 14.89 -13.79
CA PRO A 182 6.13 13.69 -14.55
C PRO A 182 6.58 12.50 -13.68
N ALA A 183 6.91 12.71 -12.40
CA ALA A 183 7.18 11.61 -11.47
C ALA A 183 5.90 10.98 -10.92
N GLU A 184 4.82 11.76 -10.87
CA GLU A 184 3.52 11.38 -10.29
C GLU A 184 2.53 10.86 -11.35
N SER A 185 2.56 11.42 -12.55
CA SER A 185 1.65 11.06 -13.65
C SER A 185 2.41 10.86 -14.97
N PRO A 186 2.16 9.77 -15.71
CA PRO A 186 2.72 9.59 -17.05
C PRO A 186 2.44 10.76 -17.98
N ALA A 187 3.48 11.25 -18.65
CA ALA A 187 3.40 12.39 -19.56
C ALA A 187 2.47 12.17 -20.77
N SER A 188 2.09 10.92 -21.06
CA SER A 188 1.14 10.55 -22.11
C SER A 188 -0.33 10.71 -21.70
N TRP A 189 -0.62 11.04 -20.44
CA TRP A 189 -1.99 11.23 -19.97
C TRP A 189 -2.62 12.50 -20.54
N PRO A 190 -3.96 12.57 -20.62
CA PRO A 190 -4.67 13.74 -21.12
C PRO A 190 -4.29 15.03 -20.39
N ALA A 191 -4.30 16.14 -21.11
CA ALA A 191 -3.90 17.44 -20.59
C ALA A 191 -4.67 17.84 -19.32
N GLU A 192 -5.98 17.59 -19.26
CA GLU A 192 -6.80 17.90 -18.07
C GLU A 192 -6.39 17.11 -16.82
N ALA A 193 -5.98 15.84 -16.97
CA ALA A 193 -5.45 15.06 -15.85
C ALA A 193 -4.10 15.62 -15.36
N LEU A 194 -3.23 16.02 -16.29
CA LEU A 194 -1.93 16.64 -15.95
C LEU A 194 -2.11 18.02 -15.30
N ARG A 195 -3.09 18.82 -15.76
CA ARG A 195 -3.45 20.11 -15.17
C ARG A 195 -3.99 19.94 -13.76
N ALA A 196 -4.89 18.97 -13.54
CA ALA A 196 -5.38 18.63 -12.20
C ALA A 196 -4.23 18.20 -11.27
N GLN A 197 -3.33 17.33 -11.75
CA GLN A 197 -2.14 16.92 -11.01
C GLN A 197 -1.22 18.10 -10.66
N ALA A 198 -0.99 19.04 -11.59
CA ALA A 198 -0.17 20.23 -11.36
C ALA A 198 -0.77 21.13 -10.25
N ILE A 199 -2.07 21.43 -10.33
CA ILE A 199 -2.76 22.27 -9.34
C ILE A 199 -2.78 21.60 -7.95
N ALA A 200 -3.12 20.31 -7.89
CA ALA A 200 -3.13 19.56 -6.63
C ALA A 200 -1.72 19.47 -6.02
N ALA A 201 -0.70 19.20 -6.84
CA ALA A 201 0.69 19.15 -6.39
C ALA A 201 1.20 20.53 -5.92
N ARG A 202 0.84 21.62 -6.60
CA ARG A 202 1.17 22.99 -6.21
C ARG A 202 0.59 23.34 -4.83
N THR A 203 -0.68 23.02 -4.65
CA THR A 203 -1.40 23.31 -3.41
C THR A 203 -0.85 22.49 -2.24
N TYR A 204 -0.50 21.22 -2.48
CA TYR A 204 0.18 20.39 -1.48
C TYR A 204 1.51 21.01 -1.07
N ALA A 205 2.32 21.43 -2.05
CA ALA A 205 3.65 21.99 -1.80
C ALA A 205 3.61 23.24 -0.90
N ILE A 206 2.55 24.05 -0.94
CA ILE A 206 2.44 25.25 -0.10
C ILE A 206 1.72 25.03 1.24
N THR A 207 1.06 23.88 1.44
CA THR A 207 0.23 23.61 2.63
C THR A 207 0.80 22.52 3.55
N THR A 208 1.85 21.81 3.15
CA THR A 208 2.39 20.68 3.93
C THR A 208 3.90 20.76 4.21
N ALA A 209 4.43 21.97 4.39
CA ALA A 209 5.82 22.19 4.78
C ALA A 209 6.18 21.42 6.07
N LYS A 210 7.34 20.75 6.09
CA LYS A 210 7.75 19.88 7.21
C LYS A 210 8.36 20.62 8.39
N SER A 211 9.07 21.71 8.13
CA SER A 211 9.80 22.44 9.16
C SER A 211 10.08 23.88 8.72
N ALA A 212 10.65 24.68 9.63
CA ALA A 212 11.14 26.01 9.29
C ALA A 212 12.41 25.99 8.40
N ASP A 213 13.18 24.89 8.40
CA ASP A 213 14.44 24.80 7.65
C ASP A 213 14.23 24.38 6.18
N PHE A 214 13.26 23.50 5.94
CA PHE A 214 12.89 22.98 4.62
C PHE A 214 11.41 22.59 4.57
N ASP A 215 10.85 22.68 3.37
CA ASP A 215 9.44 22.44 3.10
C ASP A 215 9.16 20.95 2.84
N HIS A 216 9.95 20.30 1.97
CA HIS A 216 9.66 18.92 1.52
C HIS A 216 10.90 18.04 1.41
N TYR A 217 10.68 16.73 1.53
CA TYR A 217 11.63 15.73 1.07
C TYR A 217 11.47 15.49 -0.43
N ALA A 218 12.54 15.07 -1.12
CA ALA A 218 12.49 14.75 -2.54
C ALA A 218 11.88 13.35 -2.87
N ASP A 219 11.35 12.65 -1.86
CA ASP A 219 10.84 11.29 -1.97
C ASP A 219 9.40 11.16 -1.44
N THR A 220 8.91 9.92 -1.33
CA THR A 220 7.53 9.58 -0.95
C THR A 220 7.10 10.03 0.45
N ARG A 221 8.01 10.58 1.27
CA ARG A 221 7.63 11.28 2.52
C ARG A 221 6.96 12.63 2.24
N SER A 222 7.11 13.17 1.03
CA SER A 222 6.43 14.38 0.54
C SER A 222 5.95 14.12 -0.89
N GLN A 223 6.63 14.65 -1.90
CA GLN A 223 6.35 14.38 -3.32
C GLN A 223 7.65 13.93 -3.98
N VAL A 224 7.55 13.03 -4.96
CA VAL A 224 8.75 12.56 -5.67
C VAL A 224 9.26 13.69 -6.57
N TYR A 225 10.43 14.23 -6.23
CA TYR A 225 11.07 15.31 -6.97
C TYR A 225 12.41 14.85 -7.55
N LYS A 226 12.47 14.70 -8.88
CA LYS A 226 13.67 14.17 -9.57
C LYS A 226 14.45 15.22 -10.37
N GLY A 227 14.04 16.49 -10.27
CA GLY A 227 14.69 17.59 -10.99
C GLY A 227 14.50 17.50 -12.51
N VAL A 228 15.47 18.07 -13.23
CA VAL A 228 15.37 18.40 -14.67
C VAL A 228 15.33 17.16 -15.57
N SER A 229 15.93 16.05 -15.14
CA SER A 229 16.16 14.88 -16.01
C SER A 229 14.88 14.15 -16.42
N ILE A 230 13.77 14.39 -15.74
CA ILE A 230 12.48 13.74 -16.03
C ILE A 230 11.44 14.71 -16.61
N GLU A 231 11.79 15.98 -16.81
CA GLU A 231 10.88 16.96 -17.39
C GLU A 231 10.40 16.49 -18.76
N GLN A 232 9.11 16.71 -19.05
CA GLN A 232 8.49 16.33 -20.32
C GLN A 232 7.67 17.51 -20.87
N PRO A 233 7.64 17.72 -22.19
CA PRO A 233 6.92 18.85 -22.78
C PRO A 233 5.45 18.94 -22.36
N SER A 234 4.71 17.83 -22.33
CA SER A 234 3.29 17.81 -21.96
C SER A 234 3.04 18.13 -20.49
N THR A 235 3.88 17.63 -19.58
CA THR A 235 3.75 17.95 -18.15
C THR A 235 4.18 19.38 -17.86
N ASN A 236 5.21 19.87 -18.54
CA ASN A 236 5.66 21.26 -18.41
C ASN A 236 4.59 22.23 -18.94
N ALA A 237 3.93 21.89 -20.06
CA ALA A 237 2.79 22.64 -20.57
C ALA A 237 1.65 22.69 -19.54
N ALA A 238 1.28 21.57 -18.92
CA ALA A 238 0.23 21.55 -17.89
C ALA A 238 0.59 22.41 -16.65
N VAL A 239 1.86 22.42 -16.23
CA VAL A 239 2.34 23.30 -15.14
C VAL A 239 2.22 24.77 -15.56
N ALA A 240 2.63 25.12 -16.79
CA ALA A 240 2.57 26.48 -17.31
C ALA A 240 1.14 26.99 -17.50
N ASP A 241 0.25 26.17 -18.08
CA ASP A 241 -1.16 26.48 -18.30
C ASP A 241 -1.92 26.73 -16.99
N THR A 242 -1.44 26.15 -15.89
CA THR A 242 -2.04 26.28 -14.55
C THR A 242 -1.19 27.14 -13.62
N ARG A 243 -0.31 27.99 -14.17
CA ARG A 243 0.62 28.83 -13.40
C ARG A 243 -0.09 29.56 -12.27
N GLY A 244 0.40 29.34 -11.04
CA GLY A 244 -0.15 29.96 -9.83
C GLY A 244 -1.51 29.44 -9.37
N GLN A 245 -2.20 28.57 -10.12
CA GLN A 245 -3.51 28.04 -9.69
C GLN A 245 -3.36 27.01 -8.58
N ILE A 246 -4.20 27.15 -7.55
CA ILE A 246 -4.24 26.29 -6.35
C ILE A 246 -5.68 25.95 -5.97
N VAL A 247 -5.87 24.94 -5.13
CA VAL A 247 -7.17 24.58 -4.55
C VAL A 247 -7.37 25.35 -3.25
N THR A 248 -8.54 25.97 -3.09
CA THR A 248 -8.90 26.75 -1.89
C THR A 248 -10.25 26.34 -1.34
N TYR A 249 -10.43 26.48 -0.03
CA TYR A 249 -11.72 26.36 0.64
C TYR A 249 -11.94 27.66 1.41
N GLN A 250 -13.06 28.34 1.15
CA GLN A 250 -13.34 29.67 1.74
C GLN A 250 -12.19 30.67 1.52
N GLY A 251 -11.62 30.67 0.30
CA GLY A 251 -10.52 31.55 -0.09
C GLY A 251 -9.14 31.19 0.50
N GLN A 252 -9.03 30.16 1.34
CA GLN A 252 -7.76 29.73 1.93
C GLN A 252 -7.20 28.48 1.24
N PRO A 253 -5.89 28.40 0.95
CA PRO A 253 -5.28 27.19 0.41
C PRO A 253 -5.51 25.98 1.32
N VAL A 254 -5.86 24.84 0.73
CA VAL A 254 -6.15 23.62 1.48
C VAL A 254 -5.20 22.48 1.17
N VAL A 255 -5.02 21.56 2.11
CA VAL A 255 -4.21 20.36 1.87
C VAL A 255 -4.90 19.46 0.84
N THR A 256 -4.20 19.20 -0.25
CA THR A 256 -4.64 18.39 -1.40
C THR A 256 -3.85 17.09 -1.49
N TYR A 257 -4.16 16.12 -0.62
CA TYR A 257 -3.58 14.79 -0.76
C TYR A 257 -4.00 14.15 -2.10
N PHE A 258 -3.12 13.36 -2.69
CA PHE A 258 -3.39 12.59 -3.90
C PHE A 258 -2.63 11.26 -3.85
N PHE A 259 -3.14 10.28 -4.58
CA PHE A 259 -2.63 8.90 -4.53
C PHE A 259 -2.97 8.14 -5.81
N SER A 260 -2.38 6.95 -6.00
CA SER A 260 -2.46 6.26 -7.29
C SER A 260 -3.88 5.84 -7.69
N THR A 261 -4.55 5.00 -6.92
CA THR A 261 -5.81 4.35 -7.36
C THR A 261 -6.78 4.20 -6.19
N SER A 262 -8.03 4.63 -6.32
CA SER A 262 -9.03 4.61 -5.24
C SER A 262 -9.61 3.23 -4.93
N GLY A 263 -9.66 2.32 -5.89
CA GLY A 263 -10.44 1.10 -5.80
C GLY A 263 -11.94 1.32 -6.01
N GLY A 264 -12.35 2.48 -6.53
CA GLY A 264 -13.74 2.86 -6.79
C GLY A 264 -14.30 3.91 -5.83
N ARG A 265 -13.58 4.26 -4.76
CA ARG A 265 -14.02 5.25 -3.75
C ARG A 265 -12.84 5.78 -2.94
N THR A 266 -12.79 7.08 -2.69
CA THR A 266 -11.81 7.69 -1.76
C THR A 266 -12.24 7.46 -0.31
N GLU A 267 -11.51 7.95 0.68
CA GLU A 267 -11.81 7.83 2.11
C GLU A 267 -11.71 9.19 2.77
N SER A 268 -12.54 9.41 3.80
CA SER A 268 -12.50 10.63 4.58
C SER A 268 -11.24 10.64 5.45
N VAL A 269 -10.56 11.78 5.52
CA VAL A 269 -9.22 11.86 6.11
C VAL A 269 -9.16 11.35 7.55
N GLU A 270 -10.21 11.59 8.35
CA GLU A 270 -10.34 11.19 9.76
C GLU A 270 -10.36 9.68 9.99
N ASN A 271 -10.64 8.89 8.95
CA ASN A 271 -10.59 7.43 8.97
C ASN A 271 -9.21 6.88 8.59
N THR A 272 -8.19 7.73 8.41
CA THR A 272 -6.87 7.33 7.92
C THR A 272 -5.75 7.78 8.86
N SER A 273 -4.52 7.36 8.57
CA SER A 273 -3.34 7.83 9.30
C SER A 273 -2.91 9.26 8.94
N LEU A 274 -3.54 9.89 7.95
CA LEU A 274 -3.17 11.24 7.48
C LEU A 274 -3.81 12.37 8.29
N GLY A 275 -4.93 12.10 8.97
CA GLY A 275 -5.58 13.09 9.83
C GLY A 275 -6.54 12.41 10.80
N ARG A 276 -6.70 13.03 11.98
CA ARG A 276 -7.67 12.57 12.99
C ARG A 276 -8.90 13.46 13.05
N GLU A 277 -8.77 14.70 12.61
CA GLU A 277 -9.85 15.67 12.56
C GLU A 277 -10.51 15.68 11.18
N PRO A 278 -11.85 15.72 11.11
CA PRO A 278 -12.56 15.87 9.85
C PRO A 278 -12.14 17.13 9.10
N ARG A 279 -12.06 17.03 7.77
CA ARG A 279 -11.82 18.16 6.88
C ARG A 279 -12.90 18.19 5.82
N PRO A 280 -13.72 19.27 5.71
CA PRO A 280 -14.86 19.30 4.79
C PRO A 280 -14.52 18.99 3.33
N TRP A 281 -13.31 19.32 2.89
CA TRP A 281 -12.84 19.07 1.53
C TRP A 281 -12.07 17.75 1.34
N LEU A 282 -11.81 16.96 2.39
CA LEU A 282 -11.18 15.64 2.29
C LEU A 282 -12.13 14.56 2.81
N VAL A 283 -13.31 14.53 2.22
CA VAL A 283 -14.34 13.52 2.47
C VAL A 283 -14.32 12.44 1.39
N SER A 284 -14.92 11.30 1.72
CA SER A 284 -15.00 10.14 0.84
C SER A 284 -16.02 10.35 -0.29
N VAL A 285 -15.57 10.29 -1.55
CA VAL A 285 -16.36 10.42 -2.78
C VAL A 285 -16.21 9.16 -3.64
N GLU A 286 -17.22 8.88 -4.47
CA GLU A 286 -17.16 7.80 -5.47
C GLU A 286 -16.13 8.12 -6.56
N ASP A 287 -15.56 7.09 -7.17
CA ASP A 287 -14.58 7.22 -8.24
C ASP A 287 -14.84 6.15 -9.30
N GLU A 288 -15.74 6.47 -10.23
CA GLU A 288 -16.30 5.51 -11.19
C GLU A 288 -15.29 5.08 -12.26
N PHE A 289 -14.25 5.88 -12.49
CA PHE A 289 -13.36 5.73 -13.64
C PHE A 289 -11.94 5.30 -13.29
N ASP A 290 -11.64 4.95 -12.03
CA ASP A 290 -10.31 4.44 -11.66
C ASP A 290 -10.08 2.97 -12.08
N ASN A 291 -11.09 2.31 -12.64
CA ASN A 291 -11.04 0.94 -13.15
C ASN A 291 -10.04 0.75 -14.30
N VAL A 292 -9.59 1.85 -14.93
CA VAL A 292 -8.47 1.87 -15.90
C VAL A 292 -7.13 1.51 -15.25
N SER A 293 -7.02 1.56 -13.92
CA SER A 293 -5.82 1.18 -13.20
C SER A 293 -5.64 -0.34 -13.13
N PRO A 294 -4.43 -0.87 -13.40
CA PRO A 294 -4.11 -2.29 -13.16
C PRO A 294 -4.14 -2.65 -11.66
N ARG A 295 -4.23 -1.65 -10.78
CA ARG A 295 -4.32 -1.83 -9.32
C ARG A 295 -5.71 -1.55 -8.76
N HIS A 296 -6.73 -1.38 -9.61
CA HIS A 296 -8.11 -1.22 -9.17
C HIS A 296 -8.58 -2.40 -8.30
N ARG A 297 -8.18 -3.63 -8.65
CA ARG A 297 -8.37 -4.84 -7.85
C ARG A 297 -7.08 -5.65 -7.82
N TRP A 298 -6.79 -6.28 -6.69
CA TRP A 298 -5.61 -7.15 -6.55
C TRP A 298 -5.86 -8.30 -5.58
N THR A 299 -5.09 -9.37 -5.75
CA THR A 299 -5.09 -10.54 -4.85
C THR A 299 -3.66 -10.93 -4.53
N THR A 300 -3.38 -11.20 -3.26
CA THR A 300 -2.09 -11.68 -2.76
C THR A 300 -2.31 -12.92 -1.91
N LYS A 301 -1.43 -13.92 -2.05
CA LYS A 301 -1.40 -15.11 -1.21
C LYS A 301 -0.11 -15.13 -0.42
N LEU A 302 -0.19 -15.40 0.88
CA LEU A 302 0.97 -15.60 1.73
C LEU A 302 0.83 -16.94 2.45
N THR A 303 1.96 -17.57 2.76
CA THR A 303 1.95 -18.70 3.69
C THR A 303 1.69 -18.16 5.10
N MET A 304 1.10 -19.00 5.97
CA MET A 304 0.87 -18.66 7.38
C MET A 304 2.17 -18.23 8.08
N ALA A 305 3.29 -18.90 7.78
CA ALA A 305 4.61 -18.58 8.33
C ALA A 305 5.14 -17.22 7.84
N SER A 306 5.02 -16.92 6.55
CA SER A 306 5.44 -15.62 5.99
C SER A 306 4.62 -14.47 6.56
N ALA A 307 3.30 -14.63 6.66
CA ALA A 307 2.42 -13.67 7.30
C ALA A 307 2.78 -13.47 8.78
N SER A 308 3.02 -14.57 9.52
CA SER A 308 3.43 -14.51 10.93
C SER A 308 4.74 -13.74 11.11
N LYS A 309 5.76 -14.02 10.29
CA LYS A 309 7.05 -13.33 10.33
C LYS A 309 6.90 -11.83 10.04
N LYS A 310 6.11 -11.47 9.02
CA LYS A 310 5.82 -10.09 8.64
C LYS A 310 5.10 -9.31 9.74
N LEU A 311 4.10 -9.93 10.38
CA LEU A 311 3.31 -9.31 11.46
C LEU A 311 4.09 -9.22 12.79
N GLY A 312 5.06 -10.11 13.01
CA GLY A 312 5.99 -10.05 14.13
C GLY A 312 5.27 -10.04 15.48
N GLY A 313 5.62 -9.06 16.34
CA GLY A 313 5.09 -8.94 17.71
C GLY A 313 3.57 -8.79 17.83
N LEU A 314 2.85 -8.56 16.73
CA LEU A 314 1.38 -8.58 16.73
C LEU A 314 0.82 -10.00 16.91
N VAL A 315 1.59 -11.05 16.61
CA VAL A 315 1.13 -12.44 16.67
C VAL A 315 1.37 -13.03 18.06
N LYS A 316 0.29 -13.36 18.79
CA LYS A 316 0.35 -14.07 20.07
C LYS A 316 0.25 -15.59 19.85
N GLY A 317 1.39 -16.29 19.92
CA GLY A 317 1.44 -17.72 19.61
C GLY A 317 1.56 -17.98 18.11
N SER A 318 0.78 -18.91 17.56
CA SER A 318 0.75 -19.18 16.12
C SER A 318 -0.26 -18.29 15.41
N PHE A 319 0.10 -17.72 14.25
CA PHE A 319 -0.80 -16.91 13.44
C PHE A 319 -2.00 -17.75 12.96
N LYS A 320 -3.21 -17.21 13.12
CA LYS A 320 -4.45 -17.84 12.65
C LYS A 320 -5.15 -17.02 11.57
N GLY A 321 -5.10 -15.70 11.64
CA GLY A 321 -5.70 -14.83 10.64
C GLY A 321 -5.81 -13.38 11.11
N ILE A 322 -6.53 -12.58 10.32
CA ILE A 322 -6.81 -11.18 10.63
C ILE A 322 -8.32 -10.98 10.60
N ARG A 323 -8.86 -10.33 11.63
CA ARG A 323 -10.26 -9.91 11.70
C ARG A 323 -10.33 -8.40 11.56
N VAL A 324 -11.02 -7.90 10.54
CA VAL A 324 -11.33 -6.47 10.44
C VAL A 324 -12.45 -6.15 11.42
N THR A 325 -12.25 -5.16 12.29
CA THR A 325 -13.22 -4.78 13.33
C THR A 325 -13.94 -3.48 13.01
N LYS A 326 -13.34 -2.58 12.21
CA LYS A 326 -13.98 -1.35 11.74
C LYS A 326 -13.48 -0.99 10.34
N ARG A 327 -14.41 -0.58 9.47
CA ARG A 327 -14.12 0.06 8.18
C ARG A 327 -14.49 1.55 8.22
N GLY A 328 -13.93 2.34 7.33
CA GLY A 328 -14.25 3.76 7.18
C GLY A 328 -15.53 3.95 6.36
N VAL A 329 -15.67 5.11 5.72
CA VAL A 329 -16.76 5.34 4.77
C VAL A 329 -16.50 4.56 3.48
N SER A 330 -15.23 4.34 3.14
CA SER A 330 -14.82 3.38 2.13
C SER A 330 -14.53 2.03 2.80
N PRO A 331 -14.45 0.92 2.05
CA PRO A 331 -14.10 -0.37 2.64
C PRO A 331 -12.65 -0.48 3.16
N ARG A 332 -11.92 0.63 3.29
CA ARG A 332 -10.61 0.70 3.95
C ARG A 332 -10.70 0.32 5.43
N ILE A 333 -9.63 -0.29 5.93
CA ILE A 333 -9.54 -0.80 7.31
C ILE A 333 -9.15 0.35 8.24
N VAL A 334 -10.05 0.72 9.16
CA VAL A 334 -9.76 1.65 10.27
C VAL A 334 -9.11 0.88 11.42
N SER A 335 -9.72 -0.24 11.83
CA SER A 335 -9.16 -1.10 12.88
C SER A 335 -9.34 -2.58 12.58
N ALA A 336 -8.40 -3.38 13.09
CA ALA A 336 -8.37 -4.82 12.94
C ALA A 336 -7.72 -5.52 14.14
N GLU A 337 -7.86 -6.84 14.19
CA GLU A 337 -7.23 -7.71 15.16
C GLU A 337 -6.39 -8.76 14.43
N VAL A 338 -5.12 -8.90 14.84
CA VAL A 338 -4.30 -10.05 14.49
C VAL A 338 -4.65 -11.18 15.45
N VAL A 339 -5.17 -12.27 14.91
CA VAL A 339 -5.63 -13.44 15.69
C VAL A 339 -4.50 -14.46 15.74
N GLY A 340 -4.01 -14.73 16.95
CA GLY A 340 -3.06 -15.79 17.25
C GLY A 340 -3.68 -16.87 18.13
N SER A 341 -3.05 -18.04 18.21
CA SER A 341 -3.54 -19.16 19.03
C SER A 341 -3.53 -18.88 20.54
N ARG A 342 -2.78 -17.87 21.00
CA ARG A 342 -2.71 -17.46 22.42
C ARG A 342 -3.37 -16.11 22.68
N GLY A 343 -4.16 -15.60 21.73
CA GLY A 343 -4.93 -14.37 21.90
C GLY A 343 -4.88 -13.44 20.70
N VAL A 344 -5.46 -12.26 20.87
CA VAL A 344 -5.57 -11.22 19.84
C VAL A 344 -4.71 -10.00 20.17
N SER A 345 -4.24 -9.33 19.13
CA SER A 345 -3.59 -8.02 19.21
C SER A 345 -4.33 -7.03 18.33
N ARG A 346 -4.69 -5.87 18.89
CA ARG A 346 -5.32 -4.78 18.12
C ARG A 346 -4.30 -4.09 17.23
N THR A 347 -4.74 -3.66 16.04
CA THR A 347 -3.93 -2.95 15.05
C THR A 347 -4.84 -2.13 14.13
N ASP A 348 -4.26 -1.44 13.16
CA ASP A 348 -4.95 -0.61 12.17
C ASP A 348 -4.56 -0.98 10.73
N GLY A 349 -5.28 -0.42 9.76
CA GLY A 349 -5.03 -0.68 8.34
C GLY A 349 -3.62 -0.26 7.90
N ALA A 350 -3.11 0.87 8.39
CA ALA A 350 -1.80 1.39 8.03
C ALA A 350 -0.66 0.45 8.46
N THR A 351 -0.74 -0.08 9.69
CA THR A 351 0.20 -1.07 10.22
C THR A 351 0.13 -2.36 9.40
N LEU A 352 -1.07 -2.86 9.10
CA LEU A 352 -1.24 -4.06 8.29
C LEU A 352 -0.67 -3.88 6.88
N ARG A 353 -0.93 -2.73 6.24
CA ARG A 353 -0.40 -2.38 4.92
C ARG A 353 1.13 -2.40 4.93
N ALA A 354 1.75 -1.71 5.88
CA ALA A 354 3.20 -1.64 6.00
C ALA A 354 3.84 -3.02 6.28
N ARG A 355 3.29 -3.79 7.22
CA ARG A 355 3.84 -5.09 7.63
C ARG A 355 3.69 -6.15 6.53
N LEU A 356 2.52 -6.21 5.89
CA LEU A 356 2.23 -7.23 4.89
C LEU A 356 2.72 -6.84 3.48
N GLY A 357 2.95 -5.55 3.23
CA GLY A 357 3.31 -5.02 1.91
C GLY A 357 2.10 -4.89 1.00
N LEU A 358 0.96 -4.41 1.54
CA LEU A 358 -0.27 -4.22 0.77
C LEU A 358 -0.19 -2.91 -0.03
N PHE A 359 -0.91 -2.85 -1.15
CA PHE A 359 -0.98 -1.63 -1.96
C PHE A 359 -1.84 -0.55 -1.29
N ASP A 360 -2.95 -0.94 -0.67
CA ASP A 360 -3.91 -0.07 0.02
C ASP A 360 -4.41 -0.77 1.31
N THR A 361 -5.09 -0.02 2.16
CA THR A 361 -5.80 -0.53 3.35
C THR A 361 -7.21 -1.04 3.02
N TRP A 362 -7.71 -0.86 1.80
CA TRP A 362 -8.89 -1.56 1.29
C TRP A 362 -8.51 -3.01 1.05
N ALA A 363 -8.58 -3.80 2.12
CA ALA A 363 -8.27 -5.21 2.11
C ALA A 363 -9.32 -6.05 2.86
N SER A 364 -9.43 -7.29 2.44
CA SER A 364 -10.13 -8.38 3.12
C SER A 364 -9.20 -9.57 3.22
N PHE A 365 -9.37 -10.32 4.31
CA PHE A 365 -8.52 -11.44 4.66
C PHE A 365 -9.39 -12.69 4.80
N ALA A 366 -8.88 -13.81 4.28
CA ALA A 366 -9.48 -15.11 4.46
C ALA A 366 -8.39 -16.11 4.83
N SER A 367 -8.43 -16.60 6.07
CA SER A 367 -7.73 -17.83 6.47
C SER A 367 -8.71 -18.98 6.38
N ILE A 368 -8.41 -20.00 5.57
CA ILE A 368 -9.28 -21.16 5.38
C ILE A 368 -8.44 -22.42 5.61
N SER A 369 -8.74 -23.17 6.66
CA SER A 369 -8.19 -24.52 6.85
C SER A 369 -9.15 -25.56 6.29
N GLY A 370 -8.63 -26.73 5.92
CA GLY A 370 -9.44 -27.86 5.46
C GLY A 370 -8.74 -29.17 5.72
N GLU A 371 -9.49 -30.14 6.23
CA GLU A 371 -9.05 -31.52 6.45
C GLU A 371 -10.20 -32.50 6.17
N ALA A 372 -9.81 -33.71 5.79
CA ALA A 372 -10.71 -34.84 5.63
C ALA A 372 -10.92 -35.50 6.98
N THR A 373 -12.16 -35.86 7.30
CA THR A 373 -12.49 -36.66 8.48
C THR A 373 -13.54 -37.70 8.19
N GLU A 374 -13.49 -38.78 8.97
CA GLU A 374 -14.51 -39.83 8.93
C GLU A 374 -15.88 -39.30 9.35
N PRO A 375 -16.97 -39.78 8.74
CA PRO A 375 -18.33 -39.51 9.20
C PRO A 375 -18.58 -40.05 10.61
N THR A 376 -19.44 -39.38 11.37
CA THR A 376 -19.95 -39.85 12.67
C THR A 376 -21.43 -40.21 12.58
N GLU A 377 -21.96 -40.98 13.53
CA GLU A 377 -23.38 -41.45 13.55
C GLU A 377 -24.41 -40.31 13.37
N GLY A 378 -24.08 -39.07 13.74
CA GLY A 378 -24.96 -37.90 13.54
C GLY A 378 -25.04 -37.40 12.09
N ASP A 379 -24.19 -37.90 11.19
CA ASP A 379 -24.08 -37.45 9.78
C ASP A 379 -25.03 -38.16 8.83
N GLU A 380 -25.68 -39.20 9.33
CA GLU A 380 -26.69 -39.97 8.59
C GLU A 380 -28.04 -39.23 8.53
N SER A 381 -28.17 -38.08 9.21
CA SER A 381 -29.44 -37.37 9.37
C SER A 381 -29.78 -36.42 8.22
N GLY A 382 -30.32 -37.02 7.16
CA GLY A 382 -31.02 -36.35 6.06
C GLY A 382 -32.24 -37.14 5.58
N GLY A 383 -32.88 -37.90 6.46
CA GLY A 383 -34.13 -38.60 6.15
C GLY A 383 -35.32 -37.64 6.28
N THR A 384 -35.76 -37.06 5.17
CA THR A 384 -37.19 -36.75 5.01
C THR A 384 -37.94 -38.05 5.22
N THR A 385 -38.97 -38.05 6.06
CA THR A 385 -39.87 -39.18 6.30
C THR A 385 -40.37 -39.75 4.96
N ALA A 386 -39.75 -40.82 4.48
CA ALA A 386 -40.23 -41.60 3.34
C ALA A 386 -41.01 -42.82 3.88
N PRO A 387 -42.02 -43.31 3.13
CA PRO A 387 -42.81 -44.47 3.54
C PRO A 387 -41.94 -45.73 3.71
N PRO A 388 -42.44 -46.78 4.40
CA PRO A 388 -41.69 -48.02 4.57
C PRO A 388 -41.49 -48.65 3.18
N GLY A 389 -40.23 -48.74 2.72
CA GLY A 389 -39.91 -49.46 1.47
C GLY A 389 -38.61 -49.07 0.79
N PHE A 390 -38.20 -47.80 0.79
CA PHE A 390 -36.94 -47.37 0.17
C PHE A 390 -36.42 -46.09 0.82
N SER A 391 -35.54 -46.23 1.82
CA SER A 391 -34.57 -45.16 2.15
C SER A 391 -33.25 -45.57 1.51
N ALA A 392 -32.96 -45.06 0.32
CA ALA A 392 -31.59 -45.10 -0.18
C ALA A 392 -30.77 -44.14 0.71
N PHE A 393 -30.29 -44.65 1.83
CA PHE A 393 -29.33 -43.93 2.67
C PHE A 393 -28.09 -43.68 1.83
N VAL A 394 -27.94 -42.44 1.36
CA VAL A 394 -26.68 -42.00 0.77
C VAL A 394 -25.68 -41.94 1.92
N ARG A 395 -24.89 -43.01 2.07
CA ARG A 395 -23.91 -43.09 3.14
C ARG A 395 -22.90 -41.95 2.98
N PRO A 396 -22.66 -41.15 4.03
CA PRO A 396 -21.56 -40.20 4.04
C PRO A 396 -20.26 -40.92 3.68
N ILE A 397 -19.50 -40.36 2.73
CA ILE A 397 -18.21 -40.92 2.29
C ILE A 397 -17.07 -40.21 3.03
N GLY A 398 -17.24 -38.92 3.32
CA GLY A 398 -16.29 -38.18 4.13
C GLY A 398 -16.81 -36.80 4.51
N VAL A 399 -16.14 -36.19 5.48
CA VAL A 399 -16.51 -34.88 6.01
C VAL A 399 -15.38 -33.90 5.75
N LEU A 400 -15.66 -32.84 5.00
CA LEU A 400 -14.80 -31.68 4.90
C LEU A 400 -15.07 -30.76 6.09
N ARG A 401 -14.09 -30.61 6.98
CA ARG A 401 -14.16 -29.65 8.09
C ARG A 401 -12.97 -28.72 8.10
N GLY A 402 -13.16 -27.54 8.69
CA GLY A 402 -12.09 -26.56 8.80
C GLY A 402 -12.50 -25.32 9.56
N THR A 403 -11.58 -24.37 9.63
CA THR A 403 -11.78 -23.07 10.26
C THR A 403 -11.67 -21.97 9.23
N VAL A 404 -12.47 -20.92 9.42
CA VAL A 404 -12.51 -19.73 8.59
C VAL A 404 -12.39 -18.51 9.49
N ILE A 405 -11.35 -17.72 9.26
CA ILE A 405 -11.28 -16.34 9.73
C ILE A 405 -11.50 -15.45 8.52
N ALA A 406 -12.76 -15.06 8.33
CA ALA A 406 -13.25 -14.17 7.30
C ALA A 406 -14.49 -13.43 7.82
N GLY A 407 -14.91 -12.36 7.15
CA GLY A 407 -16.14 -11.62 7.50
C GLY A 407 -17.44 -12.34 7.11
N SER A 408 -17.38 -13.49 6.42
CA SER A 408 -18.55 -14.22 5.93
C SER A 408 -19.02 -15.29 6.92
N ARG A 409 -20.34 -15.48 7.01
CA ARG A 409 -20.99 -16.55 7.79
C ARG A 409 -21.32 -17.81 6.98
N ALA A 410 -21.00 -17.82 5.69
CA ALA A 410 -21.22 -18.96 4.80
C ALA A 410 -19.94 -19.32 4.03
N VAL A 411 -19.79 -20.62 3.77
CA VAL A 411 -18.73 -21.22 2.96
C VAL A 411 -19.37 -21.94 1.79
N THR A 412 -18.95 -21.62 0.58
CA THR A 412 -19.30 -22.39 -0.62
C THR A 412 -18.35 -23.58 -0.72
N ILE A 413 -18.86 -24.75 -1.06
CA ILE A 413 -18.07 -25.95 -1.31
C ILE A 413 -17.97 -26.18 -2.80
N GLN A 414 -16.75 -26.38 -3.26
CA GLN A 414 -16.48 -26.73 -4.65
C GLN A 414 -15.88 -28.12 -4.73
N ALA A 415 -16.30 -28.89 -5.73
CA ALA A 415 -15.67 -30.17 -6.11
C ALA A 415 -14.83 -29.99 -7.37
N ARG A 416 -13.76 -30.77 -7.49
CA ARG A 416 -12.95 -30.83 -8.71
C ARG A 416 -13.54 -31.88 -9.66
N ARG A 417 -14.04 -31.44 -10.82
CA ARG A 417 -14.61 -32.28 -11.88
C ARG A 417 -13.97 -31.88 -13.22
N ASP A 418 -13.44 -32.85 -13.95
CA ASP A 418 -12.77 -32.65 -15.25
C ASP A 418 -11.72 -31.51 -15.24
N GLY A 419 -10.93 -31.46 -14.17
CA GLY A 419 -9.90 -30.44 -13.96
C GLY A 419 -10.41 -29.06 -13.52
N ARG A 420 -11.73 -28.82 -13.52
CA ARG A 420 -12.38 -27.56 -13.12
C ARG A 420 -12.97 -27.65 -11.72
N TRP A 421 -13.14 -26.50 -11.08
CA TRP A 421 -13.83 -26.39 -9.78
C TRP A 421 -15.27 -25.96 -10.00
N ILE A 422 -16.22 -26.71 -9.47
CA ILE A 422 -17.67 -26.49 -9.63
C ILE A 422 -18.30 -26.38 -8.25
N ASP A 423 -19.19 -25.40 -8.06
CA ASP A 423 -19.97 -25.26 -6.83
C ASP A 423 -20.89 -26.48 -6.67
N VAL A 424 -20.79 -27.17 -5.53
CA VAL A 424 -21.58 -28.38 -5.22
C VAL A 424 -22.41 -28.23 -3.96
N GLY A 425 -22.26 -27.13 -3.23
CA GLY A 425 -23.06 -26.84 -2.05
C GLY A 425 -22.53 -25.67 -1.24
N ALA A 426 -23.14 -25.44 -0.09
CA ALA A 426 -22.71 -24.45 0.88
C ALA A 426 -22.99 -24.92 2.31
N THR A 427 -22.25 -24.37 3.27
CA THR A 427 -22.46 -24.62 4.70
C THR A 427 -22.28 -23.34 5.52
N LYS A 428 -22.90 -23.30 6.70
CA LYS A 428 -22.80 -22.16 7.62
C LYS A 428 -21.54 -22.28 8.48
N VAL A 429 -20.92 -21.15 8.76
CA VAL A 429 -19.81 -21.04 9.73
C VAL A 429 -20.39 -20.87 11.12
N LYS A 430 -20.09 -21.79 12.04
CA LYS A 430 -20.45 -21.71 13.46
C LYS A 430 -19.18 -21.56 14.29
N ARG A 431 -19.07 -20.48 15.06
CA ARG A 431 -17.89 -20.17 15.91
C ARG A 431 -16.55 -20.24 15.13
N GLY A 432 -16.55 -19.81 13.87
CA GLY A 432 -15.38 -19.85 13.00
C GLY A 432 -15.04 -21.21 12.40
N ALA A 433 -15.83 -22.25 12.69
CA ALA A 433 -15.69 -23.58 12.09
C ALA A 433 -16.77 -23.83 11.05
N TYR A 434 -16.45 -24.61 10.02
CA TYR A 434 -17.41 -25.11 9.04
C TYR A 434 -17.28 -26.62 8.91
N ARG A 435 -18.37 -27.22 8.43
CA ARG A 435 -18.50 -28.65 8.27
C ARG A 435 -19.43 -28.95 7.10
N TRP A 436 -19.01 -29.84 6.21
CA TRP A 436 -19.79 -30.26 5.06
C TRP A 436 -19.58 -31.75 4.78
N VAL A 437 -20.68 -32.46 4.57
CA VAL A 437 -20.69 -33.90 4.34
C VAL A 437 -20.67 -34.16 2.84
N ALA A 438 -19.72 -34.97 2.38
CA ALA A 438 -19.63 -35.42 1.01
C ALA A 438 -20.35 -36.76 0.83
N THR A 439 -21.10 -36.85 -0.25
CA THR A 439 -21.86 -38.04 -0.66
C THR A 439 -21.26 -38.74 -1.88
N THR A 440 -20.21 -38.17 -2.47
CA THR A 440 -19.47 -38.78 -3.60
C THR A 440 -17.96 -38.64 -3.35
N PRO A 441 -17.13 -39.61 -3.77
CA PRO A 441 -15.68 -39.46 -3.68
C PRO A 441 -15.19 -38.31 -4.55
N GLY A 442 -14.10 -37.69 -4.12
CA GLY A 442 -13.40 -36.68 -4.94
C GLY A 442 -12.66 -35.63 -4.13
N THR A 443 -12.09 -34.66 -4.86
CA THR A 443 -11.37 -33.54 -4.27
C THR A 443 -12.30 -32.34 -4.08
N TYR A 444 -12.40 -31.86 -2.85
CA TYR A 444 -13.23 -30.73 -2.44
C TYR A 444 -12.39 -29.55 -1.92
N ARG A 445 -12.97 -28.35 -1.92
CA ARG A 445 -12.43 -27.19 -1.22
C ARG A 445 -13.53 -26.27 -0.70
N ALA A 446 -13.23 -25.58 0.39
CA ALA A 446 -14.02 -24.47 0.88
C ALA A 446 -13.66 -23.17 0.14
N VAL A 447 -14.65 -22.33 -0.16
CA VAL A 447 -14.49 -21.01 -0.77
C VAL A 447 -15.26 -19.97 0.04
N VAL A 448 -14.60 -18.87 0.38
CA VAL A 448 -15.19 -17.78 1.17
C VAL A 448 -14.78 -16.44 0.60
N ALA A 449 -15.75 -15.58 0.27
CA ALA A 449 -15.49 -14.29 -0.39
C ALA A 449 -14.57 -14.41 -1.63
N GLY A 450 -14.73 -15.51 -2.37
CA GLY A 450 -13.91 -15.91 -3.52
C GLY A 450 -12.44 -16.21 -3.19
N ALA A 451 -12.06 -16.39 -1.93
CA ALA A 451 -10.79 -16.95 -1.52
C ALA A 451 -10.91 -18.48 -1.40
N ASN A 452 -9.90 -19.19 -1.90
CA ASN A 452 -9.93 -20.65 -1.99
C ASN A 452 -9.18 -21.28 -0.81
N GLY A 453 -9.84 -22.22 -0.14
CA GLY A 453 -9.24 -23.14 0.82
C GLY A 453 -8.33 -24.16 0.17
N PRO A 454 -7.65 -25.00 0.98
CA PRO A 454 -6.87 -26.12 0.47
C PRO A 454 -7.79 -27.13 -0.25
N ALA A 455 -7.22 -27.83 -1.22
CA ALA A 455 -7.85 -29.01 -1.79
C ALA A 455 -7.73 -30.19 -0.81
N VAL A 456 -8.83 -30.88 -0.57
CA VAL A 456 -8.96 -32.01 0.36
C VAL A 456 -9.61 -33.17 -0.39
N ASN A 457 -8.97 -34.34 -0.39
CA ASN A 457 -9.56 -35.56 -0.94
C ASN A 457 -10.47 -36.20 0.11
N LEU A 458 -11.67 -36.59 -0.30
CA LEU A 458 -12.61 -37.39 0.46
C LEU A 458 -12.88 -38.64 -0.37
N ASP A 459 -12.43 -39.79 0.13
CA ASP A 459 -12.44 -41.08 -0.57
C ASP A 459 -13.35 -42.07 0.15
#